data_AF-A0A3M9ZN23-F1
#
_entry.id   AF-A0A3M9ZN23-F1
#
_cell.length_a   1.000
_cell.length_b   1.000
_cell.length_c   1.000
_cell.angle_alpha   90.00
_cell.angle_beta   90.00
_cell.angle_gamma   90.00
#
_symmetry.space_group_name_H-M   'P 1'
#
loop_
_entity.id
_entity.type
_entity.pdbx_description
1 polymer ?
#
loop_
_entity_poly.entity_id
_entity_poly.type
_entity_poly.pdbx_seq_one_letter_code
_entity_poly.pdbx_strand_id
1 'polypeptide(L)'
;MGGGPDSWLAARLDYAAPVALGGCRRGPRSFACCEYNVTVFDGHGPTEELEDGGRIAIIRHDSATDPSSGTFAHLAGLRVISDPEWALAPRISAAAEARGRVFAHAAKSALVDAEMMAIRARASLSSGSREAPFWLKCAAYSLAGALSYHAMAEPSPAHMMAAFRAMPGPAPGDALQAVGECLGLERATPSLVSRMARSAAGFARMAGAGPLAVAAMEAKAAHLASESLLADCHYYVGHAACAALRARRAYAHGIPDAEFHALRVALDPEGNAQRLERHAGLVEAATAGLAARVGWAAPRAGRDS
;
A
#
# COMPACT_ATOMS: atom_id res chain seq x y z
N MET A 1 14.61 21.36 -28.39
CA MET A 1 13.31 20.90 -27.83
C MET A 1 13.61 20.12 -26.56
N GLY A 2 13.53 20.78 -25.40
CA GLY A 2 13.79 20.13 -24.11
C GLY A 2 12.68 19.13 -23.82
N GLY A 3 13.01 17.84 -23.79
CA GLY A 3 12.05 16.79 -23.43
C GLY A 3 11.53 17.04 -22.02
N GLY A 4 10.22 16.85 -21.83
CA GLY A 4 9.59 16.92 -20.51
C GLY A 4 10.24 15.92 -19.52
N PRO A 5 9.91 15.99 -18.22
CA PRO A 5 10.56 15.19 -17.17
C PRO A 5 10.51 13.66 -17.39
N ASP A 6 9.65 13.20 -18.29
CA ASP A 6 9.40 11.79 -18.59
C ASP A 6 9.99 11.34 -19.94
N SER A 7 10.70 12.21 -20.66
CA SER A 7 11.19 11.91 -22.01
C SER A 7 12.16 10.72 -22.06
N TRP A 8 12.84 10.45 -20.95
CA TRP A 8 13.74 9.30 -20.80
C TRP A 8 13.00 7.96 -20.79
N LEU A 9 11.77 7.92 -20.25
CA LEU A 9 10.91 6.73 -20.27
C LEU A 9 10.41 6.48 -21.69
N ALA A 10 9.91 7.52 -22.35
CA ALA A 10 9.37 7.39 -23.71
C ALA A 10 10.42 6.83 -24.70
N ALA A 11 11.70 7.15 -24.51
CA ALA A 11 12.79 6.61 -25.34
C ALA A 11 13.12 5.14 -25.08
N ARG A 12 12.60 4.53 -24.00
CA ARG A 12 12.89 3.15 -23.58
C ARG A 12 11.67 2.24 -23.55
N LEU A 13 10.46 2.81 -23.58
CA LEU A 13 9.20 2.07 -23.59
C LEU A 13 8.77 1.83 -25.04
N ASP A 14 9.36 0.83 -25.69
CA ASP A 14 9.01 0.39 -27.05
C ASP A 14 8.02 -0.77 -27.03
N TYR A 15 6.84 -0.52 -26.45
CA TYR A 15 5.76 -1.50 -26.38
C TYR A 15 4.70 -1.20 -27.43
N ALA A 16 4.25 -2.24 -28.14
CA ALA A 16 3.08 -2.14 -29.02
C ALA A 16 1.76 -2.04 -28.23
N ALA A 17 1.76 -2.48 -26.97
CA ALA A 17 0.62 -2.40 -26.07
C ALA A 17 0.47 -1.00 -25.44
N PRO A 18 -0.73 -0.63 -24.95
CA PRO A 18 -0.91 0.62 -24.21
C PRO A 18 -0.03 0.68 -22.96
N VAL A 19 0.47 1.87 -22.66
CA VAL A 19 1.37 2.13 -21.53
C VAL A 19 0.89 3.35 -20.76
N ALA A 20 0.83 3.24 -19.44
CA ALA A 20 0.48 4.38 -18.59
C ALA A 20 1.31 4.46 -17.32
N LEU A 21 1.37 5.67 -16.78
CA LEU A 21 2.04 6.01 -15.54
C LEU A 21 1.04 6.13 -14.39
N GLY A 22 1.28 5.35 -13.34
CA GLY A 22 0.60 5.44 -12.05
C GLY A 22 1.50 6.00 -10.94
N GLY A 23 1.09 5.77 -9.70
CA GLY A 23 1.83 6.18 -8.51
C GLY A 23 2.00 7.70 -8.37
N CYS A 24 3.04 8.13 -7.64
CA CYS A 24 3.18 9.54 -7.25
C CYS A 24 3.56 10.45 -8.41
N ARG A 25 4.32 9.95 -9.39
CA ARG A 25 4.91 10.71 -10.51
C ARG A 25 3.89 11.26 -11.51
N ARG A 26 2.63 10.83 -11.45
CA ARG A 26 1.56 11.41 -12.28
C ARG A 26 1.13 12.81 -11.84
N GLY A 27 1.43 13.20 -10.60
CA GLY A 27 0.86 14.39 -9.96
C GLY A 27 1.89 15.24 -9.22
N PRO A 28 1.50 16.43 -8.77
CA PRO A 28 2.43 17.43 -8.23
C PRO A 28 3.02 17.06 -6.87
N ARG A 29 2.53 15.99 -6.23
CA ARG A 29 2.97 15.56 -4.90
C ARG A 29 4.21 14.66 -4.91
N SER A 30 4.74 14.30 -6.08
CA SER A 30 5.89 13.40 -6.15
C SER A 30 7.16 14.02 -5.56
N PHE A 31 7.90 13.22 -4.80
CA PHE A 31 9.28 13.55 -4.43
C PHE A 31 10.25 13.22 -5.57
N ALA A 32 11.43 13.85 -5.54
CA ALA A 32 12.49 13.58 -6.50
C ALA A 32 12.99 12.12 -6.45
N CYS A 33 12.84 11.44 -5.31
CA CYS A 33 13.18 10.03 -5.12
C CYS A 33 12.07 9.05 -5.51
N CYS A 34 10.89 9.51 -5.91
CA CYS A 34 9.80 8.61 -6.31
C CYS A 34 10.16 7.87 -7.60
N GLU A 35 9.97 6.57 -7.60
CA GLU A 35 10.02 5.73 -8.79
C GLU A 35 8.85 6.03 -9.73
N TYR A 36 9.07 5.73 -11.01
CA TYR A 36 8.05 5.71 -12.02
C TYR A 36 7.35 4.35 -12.00
N ASN A 37 6.08 4.34 -11.61
CA ASN A 37 5.26 3.12 -11.61
C ASN A 37 4.56 3.04 -12.97
N VAL A 38 5.09 2.23 -13.88
CA VAL A 38 4.60 2.08 -15.25
C VAL A 38 3.79 0.79 -15.35
N THR A 39 2.65 0.86 -16.03
CA THR A 39 1.83 -0.31 -16.37
C THR A 39 1.78 -0.46 -17.88
N VAL A 40 2.16 -1.63 -18.37
CA VAL A 40 2.01 -2.07 -19.76
C VAL A 40 0.80 -3.01 -19.82
N PHE A 41 -0.12 -2.73 -20.75
CA PHE A 41 -1.40 -3.44 -20.86
C PHE A 41 -1.35 -4.56 -21.90
N ASP A 42 -0.35 -5.43 -21.81
CA ASP A 42 -0.17 -6.61 -22.68
C ASP A 42 -0.68 -7.91 -22.05
N GLY A 43 -1.12 -7.87 -20.78
CA GLY A 43 -1.69 -9.00 -20.07
C GLY A 43 -0.70 -10.07 -19.62
N HIS A 44 0.60 -9.90 -19.89
CA HIS A 44 1.59 -10.93 -19.58
C HIS A 44 3.00 -10.36 -19.37
N GLY A 45 3.72 -10.86 -18.37
CA GLY A 45 5.14 -10.56 -18.20
C GLY A 45 5.57 -10.49 -16.74
N PRO A 46 6.85 -10.76 -16.45
CA PRO A 46 7.41 -10.47 -15.14
C PRO A 46 7.44 -8.95 -14.90
N THR A 47 7.61 -8.53 -13.65
CA THR A 47 7.94 -7.12 -13.37
C THR A 47 9.33 -6.80 -13.93
N GLU A 48 9.44 -5.74 -14.72
CA GLU A 48 10.72 -5.23 -15.23
C GLU A 48 11.15 -3.99 -14.42
N GLU A 49 12.45 -3.73 -14.41
CA GLU A 49 13.03 -2.57 -13.73
C GLU A 49 14.02 -1.85 -14.64
N LEU A 50 13.90 -0.53 -14.74
CA LEU A 50 14.81 0.32 -15.53
C LEU A 50 15.44 1.39 -14.65
N GLU A 51 16.68 1.76 -14.95
CA GLU A 51 17.37 2.87 -14.30
C GLU A 51 18.01 3.82 -15.33
N ASP A 52 17.87 5.13 -15.12
CA ASP A 52 18.59 6.15 -15.89
C ASP A 52 18.95 7.39 -15.06
N GLY A 53 20.24 7.63 -14.85
CA GLY A 53 20.70 8.81 -14.11
C GLY A 53 20.10 8.90 -12.69
N GLY A 54 20.01 7.77 -11.99
CA GLY A 54 19.40 7.68 -10.66
C GLY A 54 17.87 7.70 -10.64
N ARG A 55 17.21 7.74 -11.81
CA ARG A 55 15.74 7.59 -11.93
C ARG A 55 15.41 6.12 -12.10
N ILE A 56 14.48 5.63 -11.31
CA ILE A 56 14.05 4.22 -11.34
C ILE A 56 12.64 4.13 -11.90
N ALA A 57 12.41 3.19 -12.82
CA ALA A 57 11.09 2.77 -13.26
C ALA A 57 10.85 1.32 -12.86
N ILE A 58 9.67 1.05 -12.32
CA ILE A 58 9.14 -0.29 -12.07
C ILE A 58 8.00 -0.50 -13.05
N ILE A 59 8.17 -1.45 -13.96
CA ILE A 59 7.23 -1.74 -15.04
C ILE A 59 6.48 -3.03 -14.69
N ARG A 60 5.15 -2.93 -14.67
CA ARG A 60 4.26 -4.06 -14.44
C ARG A 60 3.43 -4.34 -15.67
N HIS A 61 3.21 -5.62 -15.92
CA HIS A 61 2.37 -6.10 -16.99
C HIS A 61 1.01 -6.47 -16.41
N ASP A 62 -0.05 -5.89 -16.96
CA ASP A 62 -1.42 -6.12 -16.52
C ASP A 62 -2.33 -6.35 -17.71
N SER A 63 -3.44 -7.04 -17.49
CA SER A 63 -4.47 -7.16 -18.52
C SER A 63 -5.38 -5.95 -18.47
N ALA A 64 -5.61 -5.35 -19.64
CA ALA A 64 -6.67 -4.37 -19.73
C ALA A 64 -8.03 -5.03 -19.41
N THR A 65 -8.29 -6.31 -19.72
CA THR A 65 -9.66 -6.82 -19.90
C THR A 65 -10.47 -7.13 -18.64
N ASP A 66 -9.94 -7.00 -17.42
CA ASP A 66 -10.66 -7.40 -16.20
C ASP A 66 -11.06 -6.20 -15.29
N PRO A 67 -12.34 -5.76 -15.34
CA PRO A 67 -12.86 -4.68 -14.50
C PRO A 67 -13.21 -5.12 -13.06
N SER A 68 -13.12 -6.41 -12.71
CA SER A 68 -13.64 -6.94 -11.44
C SER A 68 -12.65 -6.96 -10.26
N SER A 69 -11.41 -6.53 -10.47
CA SER A 69 -10.27 -6.89 -9.59
C SER A 69 -9.63 -5.71 -8.85
N GLY A 70 -10.33 -4.63 -8.47
CA GLY A 70 -9.67 -3.48 -7.83
C GLY A 70 -8.67 -2.71 -8.73
N THR A 71 -8.23 -3.30 -9.86
CA THR A 71 -7.45 -2.71 -10.95
C THR A 71 -8.18 -1.52 -11.58
N PHE A 72 -9.50 -1.54 -11.62
CA PHE A 72 -10.28 -0.43 -12.16
C PHE A 72 -10.14 0.87 -11.35
N ALA A 73 -9.87 0.79 -10.04
CA ALA A 73 -9.54 1.97 -9.22
C ALA A 73 -8.19 2.56 -9.54
N HIS A 74 -7.22 1.70 -9.86
CA HIS A 74 -5.93 2.12 -10.35
C HIS A 74 -6.06 2.88 -11.69
N LEU A 75 -6.95 2.45 -12.59
CA LEU A 75 -7.19 3.11 -13.89
C LEU A 75 -7.62 4.57 -13.77
N ALA A 76 -8.47 4.92 -12.80
CA ALA A 76 -9.05 6.26 -12.64
C ALA A 76 -8.01 7.38 -12.37
N GLY A 77 -6.76 7.02 -12.10
CA GLY A 77 -5.66 7.94 -11.87
C GLY A 77 -4.49 7.77 -12.85
N LEU A 78 -4.58 6.94 -13.87
CA LEU A 78 -3.45 6.72 -14.78
C LEU A 78 -3.25 7.88 -15.76
N ARG A 79 -1.99 8.22 -16.03
CA ARG A 79 -1.60 9.12 -17.12
C ARG A 79 -1.08 8.30 -18.29
N VAL A 80 -1.76 8.34 -19.43
CA VAL A 80 -1.33 7.64 -20.66
C VAL A 80 0.04 8.16 -21.10
N ILE A 81 0.96 7.24 -21.38
CA ILE A 81 2.26 7.50 -22.04
C ILE A 81 2.13 7.18 -23.52
N SER A 82 1.57 6.01 -23.84
CA SER A 82 1.32 5.53 -25.20
C SER A 82 0.01 4.75 -25.23
N ASP A 83 -0.82 4.95 -26.26
CA ASP A 83 -2.06 4.19 -26.48
C ASP A 83 -2.31 4.06 -27.98
N PRO A 84 -1.52 3.21 -28.68
CA PRO A 84 -1.48 3.19 -30.15
C PRO A 84 -2.83 2.87 -30.80
N GLU A 85 -3.63 2.03 -30.15
CA GLU A 85 -4.93 1.57 -30.62
C GLU A 85 -6.10 2.30 -29.94
N TRP A 86 -5.83 3.32 -29.11
CA TRP A 86 -6.85 4.06 -28.36
C TRP A 86 -7.70 3.17 -27.43
N ALA A 87 -7.13 2.09 -26.93
CA ALA A 87 -7.83 1.10 -26.11
C ALA A 87 -7.90 1.49 -24.63
N LEU A 88 -6.96 2.32 -24.16
CA LEU A 88 -6.80 2.66 -22.73
C LEU A 88 -7.48 3.97 -22.37
N ALA A 89 -7.38 5.00 -23.21
CA ALA A 89 -7.92 6.34 -22.91
C ALA A 89 -9.44 6.37 -22.62
N PRO A 90 -10.31 5.70 -23.40
CA PRO A 90 -11.75 5.65 -23.11
C PRO A 90 -12.05 5.02 -21.73
N ARG A 91 -11.22 4.07 -21.31
CA ARG A 91 -11.41 3.32 -20.07
C ARG A 91 -10.97 4.10 -18.85
N ILE A 92 -9.86 4.85 -18.97
CA ILE A 92 -9.45 5.83 -17.96
C ILE A 92 -10.56 6.88 -17.78
N SER A 93 -11.15 7.38 -18.88
CA SER A 93 -12.28 8.31 -18.82
C SER A 93 -13.48 7.69 -18.09
N ALA A 94 -13.90 6.48 -18.48
CA ALA A 94 -15.00 5.77 -17.83
C ALA A 94 -14.74 5.52 -16.34
N ALA A 95 -13.50 5.20 -15.96
CA ALA A 95 -13.11 5.03 -14.56
C ALA A 95 -13.10 6.35 -13.78
N ALA A 96 -12.69 7.45 -14.40
CA ALA A 96 -12.72 8.79 -13.82
C ALA A 96 -14.17 9.30 -13.63
N GLU A 97 -15.06 9.05 -14.58
CA GLU A 97 -16.50 9.36 -14.46
C GLU A 97 -17.17 8.51 -13.38
N ALA A 98 -16.78 7.23 -13.27
CA ALA A 98 -17.28 6.32 -12.25
C ALA A 98 -16.56 6.43 -10.90
N ARG A 99 -15.64 7.40 -10.71
CA ARG A 99 -14.66 7.45 -9.60
C ARG A 99 -15.27 7.16 -8.23
N GLY A 100 -16.44 7.72 -7.91
CA GLY A 100 -17.14 7.46 -6.64
C GLY A 100 -17.46 5.98 -6.42
N ARG A 101 -18.02 5.29 -7.42
CA ARG A 101 -18.32 3.85 -7.34
C ARG A 101 -17.05 3.01 -7.25
N VAL A 102 -16.03 3.42 -8.00
CA VAL A 102 -14.75 2.73 -8.08
C VAL A 102 -13.99 2.81 -6.75
N PHE A 103 -13.97 3.99 -6.13
CA PHE A 103 -13.36 4.21 -4.83
C PHE A 103 -14.16 3.52 -3.73
N ALA A 104 -15.49 3.50 -3.82
CA ALA A 104 -16.31 2.72 -2.90
C ALA A 104 -16.00 1.22 -2.99
N HIS A 105 -15.81 0.67 -4.19
CA HIS A 105 -15.40 -0.73 -4.36
C HIS A 105 -13.98 -0.98 -3.79
N ALA A 106 -13.01 -0.12 -4.10
CA ALA A 106 -11.66 -0.23 -3.57
C ALA A 106 -11.62 -0.13 -2.04
N ALA A 107 -12.44 0.75 -1.44
CA ALA A 107 -12.61 0.84 0.01
C ALA A 107 -13.15 -0.47 0.58
N LYS A 108 -14.16 -1.08 -0.07
CA LYS A 108 -14.69 -2.39 0.34
C LYS A 108 -13.64 -3.49 0.28
N SER A 109 -12.88 -3.58 -0.81
CA SER A 109 -11.80 -4.58 -0.93
C SER A 109 -10.74 -4.40 0.16
N ALA A 110 -10.34 -3.16 0.44
CA ALA A 110 -9.40 -2.86 1.51
C ALA A 110 -9.96 -3.18 2.92
N LEU A 111 -11.27 -3.03 3.14
CA LEU A 111 -11.93 -3.45 4.38
C LEU A 111 -11.98 -4.97 4.54
N VAL A 112 -12.24 -5.71 3.46
CA VAL A 112 -12.15 -7.17 3.46
C VAL A 112 -10.74 -7.62 3.84
N ASP A 113 -9.71 -7.02 3.24
CA ASP A 113 -8.32 -7.28 3.61
C ASP A 113 -8.06 -6.97 5.08
N ALA A 114 -8.56 -5.83 5.59
CA ALA A 114 -8.39 -5.44 7.00
C ALA A 114 -9.04 -6.47 7.93
N GLU A 115 -10.28 -6.89 7.65
CA GLU A 115 -11.01 -7.89 8.43
C GLU A 115 -10.30 -9.25 8.39
N MET A 116 -9.89 -9.74 7.22
CA MET A 116 -9.17 -11.01 7.09
C MET A 116 -7.86 -11.01 7.90
N MET A 117 -7.12 -9.91 7.87
CA MET A 117 -5.89 -9.77 8.65
C MET A 117 -6.16 -9.66 10.16
N ALA A 118 -7.25 -9.00 10.57
CA ALA A 118 -7.66 -8.92 11.97
C ALA A 118 -8.10 -10.30 12.52
N ILE A 119 -8.88 -11.06 11.75
CA ILE A 119 -9.25 -12.46 12.08
C ILE A 119 -7.99 -13.31 12.24
N ARG A 120 -7.04 -13.19 11.30
CA ARG A 120 -5.77 -13.91 11.38
C ARG A 120 -4.97 -13.52 12.62
N ALA A 121 -4.92 -12.23 12.94
CA ALA A 121 -4.27 -11.73 14.16
C ALA A 121 -4.92 -12.32 15.42
N ARG A 122 -6.26 -12.39 15.50
CA ARG A 122 -6.99 -13.02 16.61
C ARG A 122 -6.67 -14.50 16.75
N ALA A 123 -6.71 -15.25 15.65
CA ALA A 123 -6.35 -16.66 15.66
C ALA A 123 -4.90 -16.87 16.15
N SER A 124 -3.98 -15.99 15.73
CA SER A 124 -2.60 -16.00 16.23
C SER A 124 -2.49 -15.64 17.72
N LEU A 125 -3.24 -14.67 18.22
CA LEU A 125 -3.27 -14.33 19.64
C LEU A 125 -3.78 -15.50 20.49
N SER A 126 -4.90 -16.11 20.09
CA SER A 126 -5.51 -17.24 20.82
C SER A 126 -4.63 -18.49 20.85
N SER A 127 -3.80 -18.69 19.82
CA SER A 127 -2.84 -19.81 19.75
C SER A 127 -1.47 -19.49 20.36
N GLY A 128 -1.26 -18.26 20.87
CA GLY A 128 0.04 -17.82 21.39
C GLY A 128 1.11 -17.63 20.31
N SER A 129 0.71 -17.55 19.04
CA SER A 129 1.64 -17.33 17.93
C SER A 129 2.26 -15.95 17.98
N ARG A 130 3.58 -15.91 17.78
CA ARG A 130 4.38 -14.68 17.73
C ARG A 130 4.07 -13.78 16.53
N GLU A 131 3.27 -14.25 15.57
CA GLU A 131 2.93 -13.52 14.34
C GLU A 131 1.75 -12.56 14.49
N ALA A 132 0.96 -12.70 15.57
CA ALA A 132 -0.21 -11.86 15.82
C ALA A 132 0.03 -10.35 15.59
N PRO A 133 1.13 -9.76 16.09
CA PRO A 133 1.37 -8.34 15.88
C PRO A 133 1.58 -7.95 14.42
N PHE A 134 2.12 -8.84 13.58
CA PHE A 134 2.35 -8.56 12.16
C PHE A 134 1.04 -8.50 11.39
N TRP A 135 0.16 -9.48 11.63
CA TRP A 135 -1.17 -9.51 11.02
C TRP A 135 -2.01 -8.31 11.46
N LEU A 136 -1.87 -7.90 12.72
CA LEU A 136 -2.55 -6.72 13.22
C LEU A 136 -2.05 -5.41 12.58
N LYS A 137 -0.74 -5.26 12.37
CA LYS A 137 -0.17 -4.14 11.57
C LYS A 137 -0.68 -4.16 10.14
N CYS A 138 -0.71 -5.33 9.49
CA CYS A 138 -1.28 -5.48 8.14
C CYS A 138 -2.75 -5.02 8.11
N ALA A 139 -3.55 -5.42 9.09
CA ALA A 139 -4.95 -5.01 9.20
C ALA A 139 -5.09 -3.47 9.29
N ALA A 140 -4.27 -2.82 10.13
CA ALA A 140 -4.26 -1.37 10.25
C ALA A 140 -3.82 -0.65 8.96
N TYR A 141 -2.84 -1.17 8.22
CA TYR A 141 -2.48 -0.60 6.91
C TYR A 141 -3.58 -0.76 5.86
N SER A 142 -4.29 -1.90 5.85
CA SER A 142 -5.46 -2.09 4.97
C SER A 142 -6.61 -1.17 5.35
N LEU A 143 -6.89 -0.98 6.64
CA LEU A 143 -7.87 -0.01 7.15
C LEU A 143 -7.51 1.42 6.75
N ALA A 144 -6.23 1.80 6.84
CA ALA A 144 -5.73 3.08 6.36
C ALA A 144 -6.00 3.28 4.86
N GLY A 145 -5.77 2.24 4.04
CA GLY A 145 -6.11 2.23 2.62
C GLY A 145 -7.61 2.44 2.38
N ALA A 146 -8.46 1.72 3.11
CA ALA A 146 -9.92 1.88 3.03
C ALA A 146 -10.37 3.29 3.39
N LEU A 147 -9.80 3.88 4.44
CA LEU A 147 -10.10 5.24 4.87
C LEU A 147 -9.72 6.26 3.78
N SER A 148 -8.56 6.10 3.15
CA SER A 148 -8.13 6.95 2.05
C SER A 148 -9.11 6.90 0.88
N TYR A 149 -9.50 5.70 0.43
CA TYR A 149 -10.49 5.55 -0.65
C TYR A 149 -11.85 6.13 -0.27
N HIS A 150 -12.31 5.94 0.97
CA HIS A 150 -13.55 6.56 1.45
C HIS A 150 -13.48 8.09 1.38
N ALA A 151 -12.32 8.67 1.69
CA ALA A 151 -12.06 10.11 1.58
C ALA A 151 -11.80 10.58 0.14
N MET A 152 -12.07 9.74 -0.87
CA MET A 152 -11.84 10.04 -2.30
C MET A 152 -10.37 10.32 -2.67
N ALA A 153 -9.44 9.91 -1.79
CA ALA A 153 -8.00 10.04 -1.96
C ALA A 153 -7.38 8.68 -2.32
N GLU A 154 -6.58 8.65 -3.39
CA GLU A 154 -5.84 7.44 -3.73
C GLU A 154 -4.71 7.21 -2.72
N PRO A 155 -4.59 6.01 -2.13
CA PRO A 155 -3.54 5.70 -1.19
C PRO A 155 -2.17 5.87 -1.85
N SER A 156 -1.28 6.60 -1.18
CA SER A 156 0.14 6.60 -1.51
C SER A 156 0.92 6.50 -0.20
N PRO A 157 1.66 5.39 0.04
CA PRO A 157 2.30 5.15 1.32
C PRO A 157 3.24 6.28 1.78
N ALA A 158 3.94 6.92 0.84
CA ALA A 158 4.85 8.02 1.15
C ALA A 158 4.15 9.33 1.48
N HIS A 159 2.87 9.45 1.14
CA HIS A 159 2.08 10.68 1.27
C HIS A 159 0.80 10.47 2.09
N MET A 160 0.66 9.31 2.73
CA MET A 160 -0.57 8.90 3.40
C MET A 160 -0.89 9.82 4.58
N MET A 161 0.13 10.22 5.35
CA MET A 161 -0.08 11.11 6.49
C MET A 161 -0.50 12.52 6.04
N ALA A 162 0.08 13.01 4.94
CA ALA A 162 -0.37 14.27 4.34
C ALA A 162 -1.83 14.16 3.86
N ALA A 163 -2.23 13.04 3.27
CA ALA A 163 -3.61 12.79 2.88
C ALA A 163 -4.57 12.78 4.08
N PHE A 164 -4.19 12.12 5.18
CA PHE A 164 -5.00 12.09 6.40
C PHE A 164 -5.17 13.46 7.05
N ARG A 165 -4.11 14.28 7.09
CA ARG A 165 -4.20 15.66 7.60
C ARG A 165 -5.11 16.56 6.76
N ALA A 166 -5.27 16.27 5.48
CA ALA A 166 -6.09 17.04 4.56
C ALA A 166 -7.56 16.57 4.49
N MET A 167 -7.95 15.54 5.25
CA MET A 167 -9.33 15.04 5.22
C MET A 167 -10.31 16.06 5.83
N PRO A 168 -11.44 16.34 5.17
CA PRO A 168 -12.46 17.24 5.71
C PRO A 168 -13.25 16.52 6.81
N GLY A 169 -12.90 16.78 8.06
CA GLY A 169 -13.62 16.28 9.24
C GLY A 169 -13.06 14.99 9.85
N PRO A 170 -13.66 14.53 10.96
CA PRO A 170 -13.19 13.34 11.67
C PRO A 170 -13.40 12.08 10.82
N ALA A 171 -12.43 11.16 10.88
CA ALA A 171 -12.53 9.89 10.20
C ALA A 171 -13.75 9.08 10.71
N PRO A 172 -14.46 8.36 9.83
CA PRO A 172 -15.51 7.43 10.25
C PRO A 172 -15.07 6.42 11.30
N GLY A 173 -15.90 6.21 12.32
CA GLY A 173 -15.73 5.12 13.29
C GLY A 173 -14.38 5.11 13.98
N ASP A 174 -13.80 6.29 14.24
CA ASP A 174 -12.47 6.46 14.86
C ASP A 174 -11.34 5.74 14.12
N ALA A 175 -11.51 5.46 12.82
CA ALA A 175 -10.55 4.68 12.03
C ALA A 175 -9.14 5.29 12.02
N LEU A 176 -9.03 6.62 11.98
CA LEU A 176 -7.72 7.28 12.03
C LEU A 176 -7.03 7.08 13.39
N GLN A 177 -7.79 7.08 14.49
CA GLN A 177 -7.27 6.78 15.82
C GLN A 177 -6.82 5.32 15.90
N ALA A 178 -7.66 4.38 15.46
CA ALA A 178 -7.32 2.96 15.43
C ALA A 178 -6.04 2.69 14.61
N VAL A 179 -5.91 3.33 13.44
CA VAL A 179 -4.69 3.28 12.61
C VAL A 179 -3.50 3.87 13.37
N GLY A 180 -3.62 5.07 13.94
CA GLY A 180 -2.53 5.73 14.66
C GLY A 180 -2.00 4.89 15.82
N GLU A 181 -2.89 4.43 16.71
CA GLU A 181 -2.54 3.64 17.88
C GLU A 181 -1.96 2.27 17.51
N CYS A 182 -2.56 1.56 16.56
CA CYS A 182 -2.08 0.25 16.15
C CYS A 182 -0.72 0.34 15.44
N LEU A 183 -0.52 1.38 14.62
CA LEU A 183 0.73 1.57 13.90
C LEU A 183 1.84 2.16 14.79
N GLY A 184 1.52 2.84 15.89
CA GLY A 184 2.51 3.41 16.81
C GLY A 184 3.33 4.53 16.19
N LEU A 185 2.71 5.32 15.30
CA LEU A 185 3.39 6.35 14.50
C LEU A 185 4.04 7.44 15.36
N GLU A 186 3.51 7.67 16.56
CA GLU A 186 4.04 8.61 17.55
C GLU A 186 5.42 8.23 18.10
N ARG A 187 5.84 6.97 17.93
CA ARG A 187 7.14 6.47 18.40
C ARG A 187 8.27 6.70 17.39
N ALA A 188 7.96 7.27 16.24
CA ALA A 188 8.92 7.44 15.16
C ALA A 188 10.08 8.35 15.61
N THR A 189 11.29 7.77 15.62
CA THR A 189 12.55 8.47 15.86
C THR A 189 13.51 8.21 14.70
N PRO A 190 14.53 9.07 14.48
CA PRO A 190 15.48 8.85 13.39
C PRO A 190 16.17 7.48 13.46
N SER A 191 16.54 7.04 14.67
CA SER A 191 17.18 5.73 14.87
C SER A 191 16.25 4.56 14.60
N LEU A 192 14.97 4.68 15.00
CA LEU A 192 13.96 3.65 14.77
C LEU A 192 13.68 3.48 13.27
N VAL A 193 13.31 4.57 12.57
CA VAL A 193 12.95 4.49 11.15
C VAL A 193 14.13 4.04 10.29
N SER A 194 15.36 4.42 10.65
CA SER A 194 16.59 3.95 9.99
C SER A 194 16.77 2.43 10.12
N ARG A 195 16.53 1.86 11.30
CA ARG A 195 16.57 0.40 11.50
C ARG A 195 15.42 -0.30 10.78
N MET A 196 14.20 0.24 10.87
CA MET A 196 13.04 -0.29 10.17
C MET A 196 13.30 -0.34 8.66
N ALA A 197 13.81 0.74 8.07
CA ALA A 197 14.06 0.85 6.63
C ALA A 197 15.04 -0.21 6.14
N ARG A 198 16.18 -0.38 6.83
CA ARG A 198 17.15 -1.44 6.51
C ARG A 198 16.55 -2.83 6.60
N SER A 199 15.77 -3.08 7.65
CA SER A 199 15.15 -4.39 7.86
C SER A 199 14.05 -4.70 6.86
N ALA A 200 13.22 -3.71 6.52
CA ALA A 200 12.21 -3.81 5.48
C ALA A 200 12.85 -4.07 4.11
N ALA A 201 13.99 -3.45 3.82
CA ALA A 201 14.72 -3.65 2.57
C ALA A 201 15.29 -5.07 2.51
N GLY A 202 15.88 -5.55 3.61
CA GLY A 202 16.31 -6.94 3.75
C GLY A 202 15.16 -7.92 3.56
N PHE A 203 14.02 -7.69 4.21
CA PHE A 203 12.83 -8.51 4.06
C PHE A 203 12.27 -8.49 2.63
N ALA A 204 12.23 -7.34 1.97
CA ALA A 204 11.80 -7.21 0.58
C ALA A 204 12.70 -8.03 -0.37
N ARG A 205 14.03 -7.98 -0.18
CA ARG A 205 14.97 -8.84 -0.93
C ARG A 205 14.69 -10.33 -0.69
N MET A 206 14.50 -10.74 0.57
CA MET A 206 14.14 -12.12 0.91
C MET A 206 12.79 -12.54 0.32
N ALA A 207 11.88 -11.59 0.12
CA ALA A 207 10.59 -11.77 -0.52
C ALA A 207 10.63 -11.77 -2.05
N GLY A 208 11.82 -11.63 -2.66
CA GLY A 208 12.01 -11.67 -4.10
C GLY A 208 11.80 -10.34 -4.82
N ALA A 209 11.79 -9.21 -4.11
CA ALA A 209 11.78 -7.91 -4.75
C ALA A 209 13.07 -7.69 -5.56
N GLY A 210 12.93 -7.08 -6.73
CA GLY A 210 14.06 -6.73 -7.59
C GLY A 210 14.97 -5.65 -6.97
N PRO A 211 16.24 -5.57 -7.42
CA PRO A 211 17.23 -4.68 -6.84
C PRO A 211 16.83 -3.20 -6.94
N LEU A 212 16.21 -2.76 -8.04
CA LEU A 212 15.82 -1.36 -8.20
C LEU A 212 14.55 -1.03 -7.43
N ALA A 213 13.60 -1.96 -7.27
CA ALA A 213 12.47 -1.77 -6.36
C ALA A 213 12.95 -1.55 -4.91
N VAL A 214 13.97 -2.31 -4.48
CA VAL A 214 14.57 -2.15 -3.15
C VAL A 214 15.33 -0.82 -3.05
N ALA A 215 16.10 -0.44 -4.07
CA ALA A 215 16.79 0.84 -4.10
C ALA A 215 15.82 2.04 -4.05
N ALA A 216 14.71 1.98 -4.78
CA ALA A 216 13.65 2.99 -4.71
C ALA A 216 13.03 3.07 -3.31
N MET A 217 12.86 1.92 -2.65
CA MET A 217 12.36 1.88 -1.27
C MET A 217 13.32 2.55 -0.29
N GLU A 218 14.61 2.22 -0.37
CA GLU A 218 15.65 2.79 0.48
C GLU A 218 15.81 4.30 0.23
N ALA A 219 15.82 4.75 -1.03
CA ALA A 219 15.91 6.16 -1.39
C ALA A 219 14.74 6.98 -0.83
N LYS A 220 13.52 6.43 -0.89
CA LYS A 220 12.32 7.09 -0.38
C LYS A 220 12.30 7.14 1.15
N ALA A 221 12.69 6.07 1.83
CA ALA A 221 12.82 6.07 3.29
C ALA A 221 13.89 7.06 3.76
N ALA A 222 15.03 7.14 3.06
CA ALA A 222 16.09 8.09 3.34
C ALA A 222 15.63 9.54 3.18
N HIS A 223 14.91 9.85 2.09
CA HIS A 223 14.35 11.18 1.86
C HIS A 223 13.36 11.60 2.95
N LEU A 224 12.39 10.74 3.30
CA LEU A 224 11.43 11.04 4.36
C LEU A 224 12.13 11.27 5.71
N ALA A 225 13.18 10.50 6.01
CA ALA A 225 13.96 10.68 7.23
C ALA A 225 14.78 11.98 7.23
N SER A 226 15.41 12.35 6.10
CA SER A 226 16.21 13.59 6.00
C SER A 226 15.37 14.85 6.10
N GLU A 227 14.14 14.82 5.59
CA GLU A 227 13.17 15.91 5.70
C GLU A 227 12.45 15.96 7.06
N SER A 228 12.89 15.16 8.05
CA SER A 228 12.26 15.04 9.37
C SER A 228 10.79 14.60 9.34
N LEU A 229 10.35 13.97 8.25
CA LEU A 229 9.03 13.37 8.08
C LEU A 229 9.01 11.96 8.71
N LEU A 230 9.30 11.88 10.01
CA LEU A 230 9.55 10.60 10.68
C LEU A 230 8.31 9.69 10.73
N ALA A 231 7.12 10.25 10.99
CA ALA A 231 5.87 9.50 10.98
C ALA A 231 5.53 8.98 9.57
N ASP A 232 5.76 9.80 8.54
CA ASP A 232 5.60 9.41 7.14
C ASP A 232 6.59 8.30 6.76
N CYS A 233 7.85 8.39 7.19
CA CYS A 233 8.87 7.36 6.98
C CYS A 233 8.47 6.05 7.68
N HIS A 234 8.04 6.12 8.94
CA HIS A 234 7.56 4.98 9.70
C HIS A 234 6.38 4.28 9.00
N TYR A 235 5.37 5.06 8.58
CA TYR A 235 4.22 4.54 7.84
C TYR A 235 4.65 3.90 6.52
N TYR A 236 5.50 4.58 5.74
CA TYR A 236 5.96 4.11 4.44
C TYR A 236 6.66 2.75 4.54
N VAL A 237 7.64 2.65 5.44
CA VAL A 237 8.46 1.46 5.62
C VAL A 237 7.62 0.28 6.13
N GLY A 238 6.77 0.51 7.13
CA GLY A 238 5.92 -0.56 7.65
C GLY A 238 4.88 -1.01 6.62
N HIS A 239 4.31 -0.08 5.84
CA HIS A 239 3.41 -0.42 4.74
C HIS A 239 4.12 -1.29 3.69
N ALA A 240 5.35 -0.94 3.30
CA ALA A 240 6.13 -1.71 2.33
C ALA A 240 6.42 -3.14 2.84
N ALA A 241 6.80 -3.29 4.10
CA ALA A 241 7.00 -4.59 4.73
C ALA A 241 5.71 -5.42 4.80
N CYS A 242 4.57 -4.81 5.15
CA CYS A 242 3.26 -5.49 5.12
C CYS A 242 2.83 -5.88 3.70
N ALA A 243 3.12 -5.06 2.69
CA ALA A 243 2.84 -5.40 1.30
C ALA A 243 3.65 -6.62 0.85
N ALA A 244 4.95 -6.66 1.15
CA ALA A 244 5.81 -7.81 0.88
C ALA A 244 5.36 -9.06 1.65
N LEU A 245 4.91 -8.92 2.90
CA LEU A 245 4.42 -10.03 3.72
C LEU A 245 3.16 -10.66 3.10
N ARG A 246 2.20 -9.83 2.68
CA ARG A 246 0.92 -10.29 2.08
C ARG A 246 1.10 -10.95 0.71
N ALA A 247 2.10 -10.52 -0.07
CA ALA A 247 2.37 -11.09 -1.38
C ALA A 247 2.87 -12.56 -1.31
N ARG A 248 3.35 -13.01 -0.14
CA ARG A 248 3.94 -14.35 0.01
C ARG A 248 2.91 -15.40 0.43
N ARG A 249 2.38 -16.11 -0.57
CA ARG A 249 1.51 -17.29 -0.36
C ARG A 249 2.17 -18.37 0.51
N ALA A 250 3.49 -18.50 0.45
CA ALA A 250 4.26 -19.47 1.24
C ALA A 250 4.10 -19.30 2.76
N TYR A 251 3.68 -18.12 3.24
CA TYR A 251 3.46 -17.87 4.67
C TYR A 251 2.07 -18.27 5.15
N ALA A 252 1.29 -19.00 4.35
CA ALA A 252 0.03 -19.58 4.81
C ALA A 252 0.21 -20.48 6.04
N HIS A 253 1.37 -21.15 6.16
CA HIS A 253 1.68 -22.11 7.23
C HIS A 253 2.65 -21.58 8.29
N GLY A 254 2.97 -20.29 8.24
CA GLY A 254 3.89 -19.62 9.17
C GLY A 254 5.05 -18.91 8.48
N ILE A 255 5.65 -17.97 9.19
CA ILE A 255 6.77 -17.15 8.74
C ILE A 255 8.08 -17.79 9.23
N PRO A 256 9.06 -18.08 8.35
CA PRO A 256 10.36 -18.62 8.77
C PRO A 256 11.12 -17.66 9.69
N ASP A 257 12.00 -18.19 10.55
CA ASP A 257 12.65 -17.41 11.62
C ASP A 257 13.47 -16.21 11.11
N ALA A 258 14.18 -16.36 10.00
CA ALA A 258 15.00 -15.29 9.43
C ALA A 258 14.12 -14.11 9.00
N GLU A 259 13.02 -14.38 8.28
CA GLU A 259 12.04 -13.39 7.89
C GLU A 259 11.24 -12.84 9.07
N PHE A 260 10.96 -13.66 10.08
CA PHE A 260 10.32 -13.21 11.31
C PHE A 260 11.15 -12.11 11.98
N HIS A 261 12.46 -12.31 12.10
CA HIS A 261 13.35 -11.30 12.69
C HIS A 261 13.40 -10.02 11.86
N ALA A 262 13.46 -10.13 10.53
CA ALA A 262 13.43 -8.98 9.64
C ALA A 262 12.10 -8.21 9.77
N LEU A 263 10.97 -8.90 9.82
CA LEU A 263 9.64 -8.31 10.00
C LEU A 263 9.47 -7.65 11.37
N ARG A 264 9.97 -8.28 12.44
CA ARG A 264 9.92 -7.70 13.79
C ARG A 264 10.57 -6.33 13.84
N VAL A 265 11.71 -6.16 13.19
CA VAL A 265 12.39 -4.85 13.16
C VAL A 265 11.72 -3.91 12.15
N ALA A 266 11.24 -4.42 11.01
CA ALA A 266 10.62 -3.60 9.96
C ALA A 266 9.25 -3.01 10.36
N LEU A 267 8.47 -3.75 11.15
CA LEU A 267 7.09 -3.39 11.50
C LEU A 267 6.93 -2.71 12.85
N ASP A 268 7.96 -2.71 13.69
CA ASP A 268 7.92 -2.18 15.06
C ASP A 268 6.63 -2.60 15.82
N PRO A 269 6.40 -3.92 15.98
CA PRO A 269 5.17 -4.45 16.56
C PRO A 269 5.04 -4.09 18.05
N GLU A 270 3.80 -4.01 18.54
CA GLU A 270 3.53 -4.01 19.97
C GLU A 270 3.85 -5.40 20.57
N GLY A 271 4.50 -5.41 21.73
CA GLY A 271 4.91 -6.64 22.44
C GLY A 271 4.01 -7.00 23.62
N ASN A 272 3.22 -6.05 24.13
CA ASN A 272 2.32 -6.29 25.24
C ASN A 272 1.00 -6.93 24.77
N ALA A 273 0.69 -8.12 25.29
CA ALA A 273 -0.50 -8.88 24.91
C ALA A 273 -1.83 -8.13 25.13
N GLN A 274 -1.99 -7.43 26.26
CA GLN A 274 -3.20 -6.65 26.54
C GLN A 274 -3.38 -5.49 25.55
N ARG A 275 -2.28 -4.83 25.18
CA ARG A 275 -2.31 -3.78 24.15
C ARG A 275 -2.63 -4.34 22.78
N LEU A 276 -2.10 -5.51 22.43
CA LEU A 276 -2.43 -6.20 21.18
C LEU A 276 -3.92 -6.56 21.10
N GLU A 277 -4.51 -7.08 22.19
CA GLU A 277 -5.95 -7.35 22.23
C GLU A 277 -6.79 -6.07 22.10
N ARG A 278 -6.38 -4.99 22.77
CA ARG A 278 -7.02 -3.68 22.62
C ARG A 278 -6.92 -3.16 21.19
N HIS A 279 -5.74 -3.21 20.57
CA HIS A 279 -5.54 -2.79 19.18
C HIS A 279 -6.36 -3.65 18.20
N ALA A 280 -6.47 -4.96 18.42
CA ALA A 280 -7.34 -5.83 17.63
C ALA A 280 -8.80 -5.38 17.72
N GLY A 281 -9.30 -5.11 18.92
CA GLY A 281 -10.66 -4.59 19.13
C GLY A 281 -10.91 -3.23 18.46
N LEU A 282 -9.93 -2.32 18.51
CA LEU A 282 -10.02 -1.01 17.85
C LEU A 282 -10.08 -1.15 16.32
N VAL A 283 -9.21 -1.97 15.73
CA VAL A 283 -9.19 -2.20 14.28
C VAL A 283 -10.48 -2.87 13.81
N GLU A 284 -10.99 -3.86 14.55
CA GLU A 284 -12.26 -4.53 14.27
C GLU A 284 -13.44 -3.53 14.31
N ALA A 285 -13.53 -2.74 15.38
CA ALA A 285 -14.60 -1.75 15.54
C ALA A 285 -14.55 -0.66 14.46
N ALA A 286 -13.36 -0.15 14.14
CA ALA A 286 -13.16 0.85 13.09
C ALA A 286 -13.48 0.29 11.70
N THR A 287 -13.08 -0.96 11.41
CA THR A 287 -13.41 -1.66 10.17
C THR A 287 -14.92 -1.79 10.00
N ALA A 288 -15.63 -2.24 11.05
CA ALA A 288 -17.09 -2.34 11.03
C ALA A 288 -17.79 -0.97 10.90
N GLY A 289 -17.27 0.05 11.58
CA GLY A 289 -17.80 1.42 11.50
C GLY A 289 -17.66 2.02 10.10
N LEU A 290 -16.50 1.83 9.46
CA LEU A 290 -16.26 2.30 8.10
C LEU A 290 -17.05 1.46 7.07
N ALA A 291 -17.16 0.14 7.27
CA ALA A 291 -17.98 -0.77 6.47
C ALA A 291 -19.44 -0.31 6.36
N ALA A 292 -20.05 0.02 7.49
CA ALA A 292 -21.43 0.51 7.54
C ALA A 292 -21.62 1.78 6.69
N ARG A 293 -20.62 2.67 6.64
CA ARG A 293 -20.70 3.93 5.86
C ARG A 293 -20.50 3.74 4.36
N VAL A 294 -19.78 2.70 3.94
CA VAL A 294 -19.60 2.38 2.51
C VAL A 294 -20.69 1.41 1.99
N GLY A 295 -21.71 1.12 2.79
CA GLY A 295 -22.77 0.18 2.42
C GLY A 295 -22.25 -1.24 2.23
N TRP A 296 -21.34 -1.67 3.10
CA TRP A 296 -20.86 -3.05 3.18
C TRP A 296 -21.24 -3.61 4.56
N ALA A 297 -22.05 -4.65 4.57
CA ALA A 297 -22.28 -5.45 5.77
C ALA A 297 -21.16 -6.49 5.81
N ALA A 298 -20.22 -6.32 6.75
CA ALA A 298 -19.23 -7.36 7.03
C ALA A 298 -19.97 -8.69 7.33
N PRO A 299 -19.47 -9.85 6.86
CA PRO A 299 -20.04 -11.13 7.26
C PRO A 299 -19.95 -11.22 8.78
N ARG A 300 -21.10 -11.23 9.47
CA ARG A 300 -21.10 -11.45 10.92
C ARG A 300 -20.53 -12.84 11.17
N ALA A 301 -19.28 -12.92 11.62
CA ALA A 301 -18.75 -14.15 12.20
C ALA A 301 -19.67 -14.51 13.37
N GLY A 302 -20.31 -15.68 13.29
CA GLY A 302 -21.36 -16.12 14.19
C GLY A 302 -21.03 -15.86 15.65
N ARG A 303 -21.67 -14.84 16.22
CA ARG A 303 -21.93 -14.70 17.65
C ARG A 303 -23.41 -14.96 17.85
N ASP A 304 -23.81 -16.20 17.60
CA ASP A 304 -25.10 -16.77 17.97
C ASP A 304 -24.86 -18.25 18.32
N SER A 305 -24.34 -18.46 19.54
CA SER A 305 -24.64 -19.57 20.49
C SER A 305 -23.65 -19.54 21.65
#